data_AF-X1R089-F1
#
_entry.id   AF-X1R089-F1
#
_cell.length_a   1.000
_cell.length_b   1.000
_cell.length_c   1.000
_cell.angle_alpha   90.00
_cell.angle_beta   90.00
_cell.angle_gamma   90.00
#
_symmetry.space_group_name_H-M   'P 1'
#
loop_
_entity.id
_entity.type
_entity.pdbx_description
1 polymer ?
#
loop_
_entity_poly.entity_id
_entity_poly.type
_entity_poly.pdbx_seq_one_letter_code
_entity_poly.pdbx_strand_id
1 'polypeptide(L)'
;MKKIQTGNIAINMVSSMEKLIPSIGMAGLTILVALETILRYLFGTMILGMEEVAVLMALYCYLLGAACASRDNDHIKVNVLDEFPIPMKIRWTINILAGIISVGVTGAFAYISIRYGMSVAKSNLAIIPLGISKL
;
A
#
# COMPACT_ATOMS: atom_id res chain seq x y z
N MET A 1 10.27 32.33 -26.95
CA MET A 1 9.61 31.02 -27.12
C MET A 1 10.39 29.80 -26.62
N LYS A 2 11.65 29.93 -26.12
CA LYS A 2 12.48 28.80 -25.66
C LYS A 2 12.18 28.29 -24.23
N LYS A 3 11.58 29.13 -23.38
CA LYS A 3 11.34 28.86 -21.95
C LYS A 3 10.22 27.84 -21.67
N ILE A 4 9.24 27.74 -22.57
CA ILE A 4 8.08 26.84 -22.44
C ILE A 4 8.48 25.37 -22.71
N GLN A 5 9.46 25.14 -23.58
CA GLN A 5 9.91 23.77 -23.91
C GLN A 5 10.90 23.21 -22.87
N THR A 6 11.71 24.06 -22.23
CA THR A 6 12.59 23.66 -21.11
C THR A 6 11.79 23.26 -19.86
N GLY A 7 10.62 23.88 -19.64
CA GLY A 7 9.71 23.49 -18.56
C GLY A 7 9.23 22.04 -18.67
N ASN A 8 8.85 21.59 -19.88
CA ASN A 8 8.39 20.22 -20.09
C ASN A 8 9.50 19.17 -19.90
N ILE A 9 10.76 19.50 -20.21
CA ILE A 9 11.88 18.57 -20.05
C ILE A 9 12.20 18.39 -18.55
N ALA A 10 12.24 19.48 -17.78
CA ALA A 10 12.46 19.41 -16.33
C ALA A 10 11.32 18.64 -15.62
N ILE A 11 10.07 18.90 -16.00
CA ILE A 11 8.90 18.20 -15.45
C ILE A 11 8.92 16.71 -15.82
N ASN A 12 9.30 16.35 -17.06
CA ASN A 12 9.42 14.95 -17.48
C ASN A 12 10.59 14.21 -16.80
N MET A 13 11.68 14.92 -16.49
CA MET A 13 12.82 14.36 -15.77
C MET A 13 12.47 14.09 -14.31
N VAL A 14 11.80 15.04 -13.66
CA VAL A 14 11.28 14.90 -12.29
C VAL A 14 10.22 13.79 -12.23
N SER A 15 9.35 13.69 -13.23
CA SER A 15 8.32 12.64 -13.26
C SER A 15 8.89 11.23 -13.44
N SER A 16 9.97 11.11 -14.22
CA SER A 16 10.70 9.85 -14.40
C SER A 16 11.40 9.42 -13.10
N MET A 17 12.01 10.36 -12.37
CA MET A 17 12.66 10.11 -11.09
C MET A 17 11.67 9.62 -10.03
N GLU A 18 10.49 10.24 -9.99
CA GLU A 18 9.42 9.84 -9.05
C GLU A 18 8.86 8.44 -9.33
N LYS A 19 8.88 7.95 -10.58
CA LYS A 19 8.43 6.57 -10.91
C LYS A 19 9.54 5.53 -10.67
N LEU A 20 10.80 5.91 -10.84
CA LEU A 20 11.97 5.04 -10.65
C LEU A 20 12.16 4.62 -9.18
N ILE A 21 12.02 5.57 -8.25
CA ILE A 21 12.24 5.34 -6.81
C ILE A 21 11.33 4.22 -6.25
N PRO A 22 9.99 4.28 -6.39
CA PRO A 22 9.10 3.21 -5.93
C PRO A 22 9.26 1.93 -6.73
N SER A 23 9.59 1.98 -8.03
CA SER A 23 9.80 0.79 -8.84
C SER A 23 10.99 -0.05 -8.35
N ILE A 24 12.11 0.60 -8.03
CA ILE A 24 13.29 -0.05 -7.46
C ILE A 24 12.98 -0.58 -6.04
N GLY A 25 12.26 0.21 -5.23
CA GLY A 25 11.81 -0.23 -3.91
C GLY A 25 10.95 -1.49 -3.94
N MET A 26 10.00 -1.57 -4.86
CA MET A 26 9.12 -2.74 -5.05
C MET A 26 9.89 -3.98 -5.50
N ALA A 27 10.87 -3.82 -6.39
CA ALA A 27 11.74 -4.92 -6.81
C ALA A 27 12.57 -5.45 -5.62
N GLY A 28 13.16 -4.54 -4.84
CA GLY A 28 13.93 -4.87 -3.64
C GLY A 28 13.09 -5.60 -2.60
N LEU A 29 11.87 -5.13 -2.37
CA LEU A 29 10.93 -5.78 -1.46
C LEU A 29 10.55 -7.19 -1.89
N THR A 30 10.27 -7.37 -3.19
CA THR A 30 9.91 -8.68 -3.74
C THR A 30 11.04 -9.69 -3.53
N ILE A 31 12.29 -9.27 -3.75
CA ILE A 31 13.46 -10.11 -3.52
C ILE A 31 13.62 -10.41 -2.03
N LEU A 32 13.43 -9.42 -1.16
CA LEU A 32 13.56 -9.58 0.29
C LEU A 32 12.55 -10.59 0.83
N VAL A 33 11.27 -10.46 0.46
CA VAL A 33 10.21 -11.42 0.84
C VAL A 33 10.46 -12.80 0.24
N ALA A 34 10.94 -12.89 -1.02
CA ALA A 34 11.28 -14.16 -1.64
C ALA A 34 12.42 -14.86 -0.89
N LEU A 35 13.45 -14.12 -0.47
CA LEU A 35 14.55 -14.65 0.33
C LEU A 35 14.06 -15.15 1.69
N GLU A 36 13.23 -14.38 2.40
CA GLU A 36 12.62 -14.82 3.66
C GLU A 36 11.83 -16.11 3.49
N THR A 37 11.05 -16.20 2.42
CA THR A 37 10.22 -17.36 2.10
C THR A 37 11.09 -18.58 1.82
N ILE A 38 12.16 -18.44 1.04
CA ILE A 38 13.14 -19.51 0.76
C ILE A 38 13.86 -19.93 2.05
N LEU A 39 14.34 -18.98 2.84
CA LEU A 39 15.03 -19.27 4.11
C LEU A 39 14.10 -20.03 5.08
N ARG A 40 12.83 -19.62 5.15
CA ARG A 40 11.83 -20.26 5.99
C ARG A 40 11.55 -21.70 5.55
N TYR A 41 11.38 -21.95 4.26
CA TYR A 41 11.02 -23.29 3.77
C TYR A 41 12.20 -24.25 3.61
N LEU A 42 13.39 -23.75 3.21
CA LEU A 42 14.56 -24.62 2.98
C LEU A 42 15.43 -24.80 4.22
N PHE A 43 15.60 -23.77 5.05
CA PHE A 43 16.47 -23.82 6.22
C PHE A 43 15.70 -23.96 7.54
N GLY A 44 14.38 -23.81 7.52
CA GLY A 44 13.53 -23.91 8.72
C GLY A 44 13.78 -22.81 9.76
N THR A 45 14.60 -21.81 9.43
CA THR A 45 14.96 -20.70 10.32
C THR A 45 14.42 -19.40 9.78
N MET A 46 13.66 -18.68 10.61
CA MET A 46 13.27 -17.29 10.34
C MET A 46 14.24 -16.36 11.05
N ILE A 47 14.86 -15.45 10.31
CA ILE A 47 15.67 -14.38 10.92
C ILE A 47 14.69 -13.45 11.64
N LEU A 48 14.68 -13.49 12.98
CA LEU A 48 13.86 -12.61 13.79
C LEU A 48 14.16 -11.14 13.43
N GLY A 49 13.12 -10.37 13.09
CA GLY A 49 13.21 -8.96 12.74
C GLY A 49 13.35 -8.66 11.23
N MET A 50 13.73 -9.62 10.39
CA MET A 50 13.73 -9.43 8.92
C MET A 50 12.31 -9.16 8.40
N GLU A 51 11.34 -9.91 8.90
CA GLU A 51 9.93 -9.76 8.54
C GLU A 51 9.37 -8.36 8.90
N GLU A 52 9.80 -7.80 10.03
CA GLU A 52 9.41 -6.44 10.42
C GLU A 52 9.99 -5.39 9.47
N VAL A 53 11.23 -5.59 9.02
CA VAL A 53 11.89 -4.74 8.01
C VAL A 53 11.19 -4.88 6.66
N ALA A 54 10.78 -6.09 6.26
CA ALA A 54 10.02 -6.34 5.04
C ALA A 54 8.68 -5.61 5.06
N VAL A 55 7.94 -5.68 6.17
CA VAL A 55 6.65 -5.01 6.36
C VAL A 55 6.81 -3.49 6.38
N LEU A 56 7.84 -2.96 7.06
CA LEU A 56 8.13 -1.52 7.05
C LEU A 56 8.53 -1.04 5.65
N MET A 57 9.33 -1.80 4.91
CA MET A 57 9.65 -1.51 3.51
C MET A 57 8.41 -1.58 2.62
N ALA A 58 7.49 -2.51 2.88
CA ALA A 58 6.21 -2.62 2.17
C ALA A 58 5.38 -1.36 2.38
N LEU A 59 5.31 -0.89 3.62
CA LEU A 59 4.59 0.32 3.98
C LEU A 59 5.16 1.54 3.24
N TYR A 60 6.48 1.72 3.24
CA TYR A 60 7.11 2.83 2.51
C TYR A 60 6.88 2.75 1.00
N CYS A 61 7.00 1.56 0.40
CA CYS A 61 6.72 1.37 -1.02
C CYS A 61 5.25 1.64 -1.37
N TYR A 62 4.31 1.24 -0.49
CA TYR A 62 2.89 1.52 -0.65
C TYR A 62 2.59 3.02 -0.64
N LEU A 63 3.16 3.76 0.31
CA LEU A 63 2.98 5.21 0.39
C LEU A 63 3.56 5.93 -0.83
N LEU A 64 4.75 5.53 -1.29
CA LEU A 64 5.38 6.09 -2.49
C LEU A 64 4.60 5.74 -3.78
N GLY A 65 4.09 4.51 -3.88
CA GLY A 65 3.22 4.07 -4.97
C GLY A 65 1.90 4.85 -5.01
N ALA A 66 1.26 5.05 -3.86
CA ALA A 66 0.04 5.84 -3.74
C ALA A 66 0.28 7.32 -4.10
N ALA A 67 1.42 7.90 -3.72
CA ALA A 67 1.79 9.26 -4.10
C ALA A 67 1.98 9.40 -5.63
N CYS A 68 2.65 8.41 -6.26
CA CYS A 68 2.79 8.37 -7.72
C CYS A 68 1.45 8.22 -8.44
N ALA A 69 0.57 7.35 -7.94
CA ALA A 69 -0.77 7.14 -8.50
C ALA A 69 -1.67 8.38 -8.35
N SER A 70 -1.58 9.08 -7.22
CA SER A 70 -2.32 10.33 -6.98
C SER A 70 -1.90 11.45 -7.94
N ARG A 71 -0.61 11.52 -8.31
CA ARG A 71 -0.10 12.52 -9.26
C ARG A 71 -0.57 12.27 -10.70
N ASP A 72 -0.73 11.02 -11.10
CA ASP A 72 -1.30 10.65 -12.40
C ASP A 72 -2.81 10.98 -12.49
N ASN A 73 -3.39 11.64 -11.47
CA ASN A 73 -4.74 12.21 -11.43
C ASN A 73 -5.86 11.23 -11.76
N ASP A 74 -5.62 9.93 -11.57
CA ASP A 74 -6.70 8.96 -11.50
C ASP A 74 -7.13 8.92 -10.04
N HIS A 75 -7.94 9.92 -9.67
CA HIS A 75 -8.92 9.63 -8.64
C HIS A 75 -9.63 8.35 -9.13
N ILE A 76 -9.70 7.34 -8.28
CA ILE A 76 -10.62 6.19 -8.42
C ILE A 76 -12.08 6.71 -8.26
N LYS A 77 -12.39 7.88 -8.81
CA LYS A 77 -13.72 8.29 -9.18
C LYS A 77 -14.03 7.51 -10.43
N VAL A 78 -14.41 6.24 -10.28
CA VAL A 78 -15.64 5.79 -10.94
C VAL A 78 -15.63 6.09 -12.47
N ASN A 79 -14.46 6.05 -13.13
CA ASN A 79 -14.33 6.52 -14.50
C ASN A 79 -15.01 5.53 -15.45
N VAL A 80 -15.13 4.28 -15.01
CA VAL A 80 -15.96 3.23 -15.62
C VAL A 80 -17.44 3.59 -15.65
N LEU A 81 -17.96 4.46 -14.74
CA LEU A 81 -19.35 4.93 -14.83
C LEU A 81 -19.50 6.28 -15.54
N ASP A 82 -18.41 7.00 -15.82
CA ASP A 82 -18.44 8.21 -16.66
C ASP A 82 -18.24 7.85 -18.15
N GLU A 83 -17.58 6.72 -18.45
CA GLU A 83 -17.41 6.20 -19.80
C GLU A 83 -18.65 5.45 -20.32
N PHE A 84 -19.54 5.02 -19.42
CA PHE A 84 -20.86 4.51 -19.76
C PHE A 84 -21.94 5.54 -19.38
N PRO A 85 -22.92 5.84 -20.25
CA PRO A 85 -24.03 6.74 -19.92
C PRO A 85 -25.00 6.06 -18.93
N ILE A 86 -24.62 5.99 -17.67
CA ILE A 86 -25.41 5.36 -16.61
C ILE A 86 -26.24 6.47 -15.93
N PRO A 87 -27.55 6.24 -15.68
CA PRO A 87 -28.41 7.24 -15.07
C PRO A 87 -27.92 7.63 -13.66
N MET A 88 -27.99 8.93 -13.35
CA MET A 88 -27.51 9.57 -12.11
C MET A 88 -27.96 8.85 -10.81
N LYS A 89 -29.15 8.24 -10.82
CA LYS A 89 -29.69 7.48 -9.68
C LYS A 89 -28.88 6.23 -9.35
N ILE A 90 -28.41 5.50 -10.37
CA ILE A 90 -27.63 4.27 -10.20
C ILE A 90 -26.24 4.59 -9.69
N ARG A 91 -25.62 5.68 -10.18
CA ARG A 91 -24.32 6.17 -9.70
C ARG A 91 -24.36 6.51 -8.21
N TRP A 92 -25.43 7.17 -7.75
CA TRP A 92 -25.64 7.47 -6.33
C TRP A 92 -25.80 6.20 -5.48
N THR A 93 -26.59 5.23 -5.94
CA THR A 93 -26.76 3.95 -5.22
C THR A 93 -25.45 3.18 -5.10
N ILE A 94 -24.66 3.11 -6.18
CA ILE A 94 -23.35 2.43 -6.17
C ILE A 94 -22.38 3.11 -5.21
N ASN A 95 -22.35 4.45 -5.19
CA ASN A 95 -21.47 5.19 -4.30
C ASN A 95 -21.85 5.01 -2.82
N ILE A 96 -23.16 5.01 -2.51
CA ILE A 96 -23.65 4.73 -1.15
C ILE A 96 -23.31 3.30 -0.74
N LEU A 97 -23.51 2.33 -1.64
CA LEU A 97 -23.20 0.93 -1.38
C LEU A 97 -21.69 0.72 -1.15
N ALA A 98 -20.85 1.33 -1.97
CA ALA A 98 -19.40 1.34 -1.80
C ALA A 98 -18.99 1.99 -0.47
N GLY A 99 -19.66 3.06 -0.07
CA GLY A 99 -19.48 3.70 1.24
C GLY A 99 -19.81 2.77 2.40
N ILE A 100 -20.94 2.07 2.34
CA ILE A 100 -21.36 1.10 3.36
C ILE A 100 -20.35 -0.04 3.49
N ILE A 101 -19.89 -0.60 2.36
CA ILE A 101 -18.88 -1.66 2.33
C ILE A 101 -17.57 -1.13 2.93
N SER A 102 -17.14 0.07 2.55
CA SER A 102 -15.90 0.68 3.06
C SER A 102 -15.94 0.92 4.57
N VAL A 103 -17.07 1.41 5.08
CA VAL A 103 -17.29 1.58 6.53
C VAL A 103 -17.30 0.22 7.24
N GLY A 104 -17.96 -0.79 6.68
CA GLY A 104 -17.99 -2.15 7.23
C GLY A 104 -16.60 -2.79 7.31
N VAL A 105 -15.83 -2.71 6.22
CA VAL A 105 -14.45 -3.21 6.17
C VAL A 105 -13.57 -2.46 7.17
N THR A 106 -13.64 -1.14 7.21
CA THR A 106 -12.83 -0.33 8.15
C THR A 106 -13.19 -0.64 9.60
N GLY A 107 -14.48 -0.82 9.92
CA GLY A 107 -14.95 -1.23 11.25
C GLY A 107 -14.45 -2.61 11.67
N ALA A 108 -14.47 -3.58 10.75
CA ALA A 108 -13.93 -4.92 10.99
C ALA A 108 -12.42 -4.89 11.25
N PHE A 109 -11.66 -4.15 10.44
CA PHE A 109 -10.22 -3.95 10.65
C PHE A 109 -9.93 -3.24 11.98
N ALA A 110 -10.70 -2.21 12.34
CA ALA A 110 -10.54 -1.51 13.62
C ALA A 110 -10.79 -2.45 14.81
N TYR A 111 -11.80 -3.31 14.73
CA TYR A 111 -12.07 -4.31 15.77
C TYR A 111 -10.92 -5.31 15.93
N ILE A 112 -10.41 -5.84 14.82
CA ILE A 112 -9.28 -6.78 14.81
C ILE A 112 -8.03 -6.11 15.37
N SER A 113 -7.72 -4.89 14.94
CA SER A 113 -6.55 -4.13 15.40
C SER A 113 -6.60 -3.82 16.91
N ILE A 114 -7.77 -3.45 17.45
CA ILE A 114 -7.91 -3.19 18.89
C ILE A 114 -7.74 -4.47 19.70
N ARG A 115 -8.33 -5.59 19.25
CA ARG A 115 -8.17 -6.90 19.90
C ARG A 115 -6.72 -7.36 19.87
N TYR A 116 -6.05 -7.13 18.76
CA TYR A 116 -4.64 -7.41 18.58
C TYR A 116 -3.77 -6.55 19.51
N GLY A 117 -3.96 -5.22 19.52
CA GLY A 117 -3.22 -4.29 20.37
C GLY A 117 -3.37 -4.58 21.86
N MET A 118 -4.57 -4.97 22.32
CA MET A 118 -4.79 -5.40 23.71
C MET A 118 -4.08 -6.72 24.05
N SER A 119 -3.92 -7.62 23.08
CA SER A 119 -3.14 -8.86 23.25
C SER A 119 -1.64 -8.56 23.38
N VAL A 120 -1.15 -7.57 22.63
CA VAL A 120 0.25 -7.11 22.68
C VAL A 120 0.56 -6.39 24.00
N ALA A 121 -0.32 -5.50 24.46
CA ALA A 121 -0.11 -4.74 25.69
C ALA A 121 -0.06 -5.62 26.95
N LYS A 122 -0.66 -6.82 26.91
CA LYS A 122 -0.57 -7.80 28.01
C LYS A 122 0.71 -8.64 27.99
N SER A 123 1.44 -8.70 26.88
CA SER A 123 2.75 -9.35 26.80
C SER A 123 3.86 -8.32 27.04
N ASN A 124 4.53 -8.40 28.20
CA ASN A 124 5.56 -7.47 28.67
C ASN A 124 6.92 -7.62 27.94
N LEU A 125 6.91 -7.81 26.62
CA LEU A 125 8.10 -7.95 25.79
C LEU A 125 8.25 -6.69 24.93
N ALA A 126 9.38 -6.00 25.07
CA ALA A 126 9.75 -4.79 24.34
C ALA A 126 10.16 -5.10 22.88
N ILE A 127 9.33 -5.86 22.19
CA ILE A 127 9.41 -6.14 20.76
C ILE A 127 7.97 -6.07 20.28
N ILE A 128 7.71 -5.26 19.25
CA ILE A 128 6.38 -5.16 18.64
C ILE A 128 6.06 -6.56 18.12
N PRO A 129 5.12 -7.30 18.72
CA PRO A 129 4.69 -8.54 18.11
C PRO A 129 3.78 -8.06 17.00
N LEU A 130 4.27 -8.06 15.76
CA LEU A 130 3.40 -8.25 14.60
C LEU A 130 2.80 -9.66 14.59
N GLY A 131 3.14 -10.51 15.58
CA GLY A 131 2.41 -11.74 15.89
C GLY A 131 2.80 -12.89 14.97
N ILE A 132 3.79 -12.67 14.12
CA ILE A 132 4.19 -13.63 13.09
C ILE A 132 5.32 -14.54 13.58
N SER A 133 5.98 -14.23 14.72
CA SER A 133 7.02 -15.10 15.31
C SER A 133 6.49 -16.25 16.17
N LYS A 134 5.16 -16.46 16.25
CA LYS A 134 4.54 -17.62 16.92
C LYS A 134 3.75 -18.55 15.98
N LEU A 135 4.11 -18.59 14.70
CA LEU A 135 3.67 -19.62 13.74
C LEU A 135 4.86 -20.39 13.16
#